data_AF-A0AAI9XJC9-F1
#
_entry.id   AF-A0AAI9XJC9-F1
#
_cell.length_a   1.000
_cell.length_b   1.000
_cell.length_c   1.000
_cell.angle_alpha   90.00
_cell.angle_beta   90.00
_cell.angle_gamma   90.00
#
_symmetry.space_group_name_H-M   'P 1'
#
loop_
_entity.id
_entity.type
_entity.pdbx_description
1 polymer ?
#
loop_
_entity_poly.entity_id
_entity_poly.type
_entity_poly.pdbx_seq_one_letter_code
_entity_poly.pdbx_strand_id
1 'polypeptide(L)'
;MKQILSRPALTAASLLSMLPLTSAQNAQVKVSFDSTFRTVAPPNDAFPQDASHVRVVSAILLALSLIFVLISLAESKRWSSTVPTALTLGAATCVLPEAVDNYLANCYWSQSHDPSQLMFTFLGREFDLYVGIIWWSFGAVLGCTIFGALMRGVSNKTLLVFLGLAGLFDVVLEECLLNYGGLYLYYGHQPLVLFSLFPCWWAFCNVSAVFLGIAMTYRYREWFNGWKSVFVLPILPFCYVAGWSLAAMPTVYAVHADYKPVVTQLCGILTCCLALLQIGVIMDVVLGRQVFESGHTSGRVVRFEEKTWSVKSRK
;
A
#
# COMPACT_ATOMS: atom_id res chain seq x y z
N MET A 1 4.79 45.64 2.24
CA MET A 1 5.11 44.26 1.80
C MET A 1 5.36 43.35 3.00
N LYS A 2 4.44 43.33 3.96
CA LYS A 2 4.48 42.49 5.17
C LYS A 2 3.07 41.95 5.35
N GLN A 3 2.78 40.79 4.78
CA GLN A 3 1.45 40.24 4.80
C GLN A 3 1.52 38.71 4.93
N ILE A 4 1.03 38.24 6.07
CA ILE A 4 0.27 37.00 6.25
C ILE A 4 1.01 35.71 5.84
N LEU A 5 1.92 35.27 6.70
CA LEU A 5 2.04 33.83 6.96
C LEU A 5 0.89 33.46 7.88
N SER A 6 -0.10 32.75 7.33
CA SER A 6 -1.27 32.29 8.05
C SER A 6 -0.83 31.41 9.24
N ARG A 7 -1.48 31.60 10.40
CA ARG A 7 -1.24 30.83 11.63
C ARG A 7 -1.04 29.31 11.42
N PRO A 8 -1.75 28.59 10.52
CA PRO A 8 -1.46 27.17 10.28
C PRO A 8 -0.06 26.87 9.75
N ALA A 9 0.57 27.78 8.99
CA ALA A 9 1.94 27.58 8.50
C ALA A 9 2.99 27.68 9.62
N LEU A 10 2.75 28.56 10.59
CA LEU A 10 3.56 28.66 11.80
C LEU A 10 3.36 27.46 12.72
N THR A 11 2.14 26.91 12.84
CA THR A 11 1.90 25.69 13.62
C THR A 11 2.54 24.45 12.96
N ALA A 12 2.50 24.34 11.63
CA ALA A 12 3.16 23.27 10.88
C ALA A 12 4.69 23.36 10.99
N ALA A 13 5.26 24.57 10.89
CA ALA A 13 6.69 24.80 11.09
C ALA A 13 7.14 24.49 12.53
N SER A 14 6.31 24.84 13.53
CA SER A 14 6.58 24.52 14.93
C SER A 14 6.48 23.01 15.22
N LEU A 15 5.51 22.30 14.65
CA LEU A 15 5.42 20.83 14.72
C LEU A 15 6.61 20.14 14.03
N LEU A 16 7.07 20.68 12.90
CA LEU A 16 8.28 20.20 12.20
C LEU A 16 9.57 20.47 12.99
N SER A 17 9.62 21.55 13.78
CA SER A 17 10.75 21.86 14.66
C SER A 17 10.74 21.11 16.00
N MET A 18 9.59 20.51 16.35
CA MET A 18 9.39 19.75 17.59
C MET A 18 9.29 18.24 17.37
N LEU A 19 9.29 17.77 16.11
CA LEU A 19 9.82 16.45 15.82
C LEU A 19 11.23 16.47 16.39
N PRO A 20 11.54 15.69 17.42
CA PRO A 20 12.91 15.58 17.85
C PRO A 20 13.72 15.21 16.59
N LEU A 21 15.03 15.37 16.65
CA LEU A 21 15.88 14.39 15.99
C LEU A 21 15.61 13.01 16.64
N THR A 22 14.36 12.54 16.56
CA THR A 22 13.86 11.23 16.93
C THR A 22 14.53 10.35 15.93
N SER A 23 15.75 9.98 16.33
CA SER A 23 16.42 8.75 16.03
C SER A 23 15.83 8.13 14.80
N ALA A 24 16.16 8.72 13.63
CA ALA A 24 16.18 7.95 12.40
C ALA A 24 16.86 6.66 12.82
N GLN A 25 16.16 5.54 12.75
CA GLN A 25 16.84 4.28 12.99
C GLN A 25 18.03 4.30 12.06
N ASN A 26 19.19 4.46 12.68
CA ASN A 26 20.48 4.32 12.09
C ASN A 26 20.88 5.34 11.00
N ALA A 27 21.08 6.60 11.40
CA ALA A 27 22.12 7.43 10.74
C ALA A 27 23.56 6.84 10.89
N GLN A 28 23.68 5.61 11.41
CA GLN A 28 24.93 4.92 11.73
C GLN A 28 24.98 3.44 11.29
N VAL A 29 23.96 2.88 10.63
CA VAL A 29 24.14 1.59 9.95
C VAL A 29 24.97 1.91 8.72
N LYS A 30 26.22 1.46 8.73
CA LYS A 30 27.14 1.66 7.62
C LYS A 30 26.52 1.05 6.36
N VAL A 31 26.03 1.90 5.47
CA VAL A 31 25.54 1.51 4.16
C VAL A 31 26.74 1.02 3.36
N SER A 32 26.82 -0.29 3.11
CA SER A 32 27.76 -0.85 2.16
C SER A 32 27.15 -0.81 0.78
N PHE A 33 27.84 -0.14 -0.15
CA PHE A 33 27.48 -0.19 -1.55
C PHE A 33 28.09 -1.42 -2.20
N ASP A 34 27.32 -2.06 -3.08
CA ASP A 34 27.84 -3.09 -3.96
C ASP A 34 28.99 -2.52 -4.82
N SER A 35 30.10 -3.25 -4.92
CA SER A 35 31.29 -2.75 -5.62
C SER A 35 31.09 -2.60 -7.12
N THR A 36 30.13 -3.32 -7.71
CA THR A 36 29.87 -3.36 -9.15
C THR A 36 28.78 -2.36 -9.52
N PHE A 37 27.63 -2.43 -8.85
CA PHE A 37 26.42 -1.68 -9.18
C PHE A 37 26.30 -0.37 -8.40
N ARG A 38 27.07 -0.21 -7.32
CA ARG A 38 27.04 0.96 -6.42
C ARG A 38 25.64 1.25 -5.85
N THR A 39 24.85 0.20 -5.67
CA THR A 39 23.56 0.22 -4.98
C THR A 39 23.73 -0.24 -3.54
N VAL A 40 22.77 0.08 -2.66
CA VAL A 40 22.79 -0.41 -1.29
C VAL A 40 22.68 -1.94 -1.30
N ALA A 41 23.67 -2.62 -0.76
CA ALA A 41 23.66 -4.07 -0.69
C ALA A 41 22.60 -4.54 0.34
N PRO A 42 21.66 -5.42 -0.05
CA PRO A 42 20.77 -6.05 0.92
C PRO A 42 21.56 -6.89 1.93
N PRO A 43 21.02 -7.12 3.14
CA PRO A 43 21.71 -7.91 4.16
C PRO A 43 21.92 -9.37 3.74
N ASN A 44 21.14 -9.90 2.78
CA ASN A 44 21.20 -11.29 2.32
C ASN A 44 21.27 -12.26 3.52
N ASP A 45 22.27 -13.14 3.55
CA ASP A 45 22.49 -14.14 4.60
C ASP A 45 22.76 -13.55 5.99
N ALA A 46 23.05 -12.24 6.10
CA ALA A 46 23.21 -11.57 7.38
C ALA A 46 21.88 -11.39 8.15
N PHE A 47 20.74 -11.61 7.49
CA PHE A 47 19.42 -11.62 8.11
C PHE A 47 18.71 -12.96 7.86
N PRO A 48 19.02 -13.99 8.66
CA PRO A 48 18.44 -15.32 8.48
C PRO A 48 16.94 -15.33 8.81
N GLN A 49 16.19 -16.16 8.10
CA GLN A 49 14.78 -16.39 8.37
C GLN A 49 14.58 -17.15 9.69
N ASP A 50 13.60 -16.71 10.50
CA ASP A 50 13.11 -17.50 11.62
C ASP A 50 11.88 -18.30 11.20
N ALA A 51 12.09 -19.59 10.90
CA ALA A 51 11.02 -20.48 10.44
C ALA A 51 9.88 -20.65 11.47
N SER A 52 10.15 -20.48 12.76
CA SER A 52 9.11 -20.57 13.79
C SER A 52 8.18 -19.36 13.72
N HIS A 53 8.75 -18.16 13.59
CA HIS A 53 8.01 -16.92 13.45
C HIS A 53 7.23 -16.87 12.15
N VAL A 54 7.85 -17.29 11.03
CA VAL A 54 7.18 -17.41 9.73
C VAL A 54 5.94 -18.28 9.84
N ARG A 55 6.02 -19.46 10.48
CA ARG A 55 4.86 -20.34 10.65
C ARG A 55 3.74 -19.70 11.47
N VAL A 56 4.06 -19.06 12.59
CA VAL A 56 3.08 -18.41 13.46
C VAL A 56 2.37 -17.27 12.72
N VAL A 57 3.15 -16.37 12.12
CA VAL A 57 2.61 -15.21 11.39
C VAL A 57 1.78 -15.67 10.19
N SER A 58 2.28 -16.61 9.40
CA SER A 58 1.55 -17.16 8.25
C SER A 58 0.22 -17.76 8.67
N ALA A 59 0.18 -18.52 9.76
CA ALA A 59 -1.07 -19.14 10.23
C ALA A 59 -2.11 -18.10 10.66
N ILE A 60 -1.70 -17.09 11.44
CA ILE A 60 -2.59 -16.02 11.91
C ILE A 60 -3.13 -15.20 10.73
N LEU A 61 -2.23 -14.78 9.83
CA LEU A 61 -2.58 -13.92 8.71
C LEU A 61 -3.37 -14.69 7.63
N LEU A 62 -3.05 -15.96 7.37
CA LEU A 62 -3.88 -16.80 6.50
C LEU A 62 -5.31 -16.95 7.05
N ALA A 63 -5.46 -17.20 8.36
CA ALA A 63 -6.78 -17.26 8.97
C ALA A 63 -7.54 -15.93 8.82
N LEU A 64 -6.86 -14.80 9.01
CA LEU A 64 -7.43 -13.46 8.80
C LEU A 64 -7.88 -13.27 7.34
N SER A 65 -7.05 -13.62 6.35
CA SER A 65 -7.39 -13.55 4.92
C SER A 65 -8.64 -14.36 4.60
N LEU A 66 -8.70 -15.61 5.10
CA LEU A 66 -9.84 -16.49 4.88
C LEU A 66 -11.13 -15.93 5.49
N ILE A 67 -11.06 -15.34 6.68
CA ILE A 67 -12.21 -14.63 7.29
C ILE A 67 -12.70 -13.51 6.38
N PHE A 68 -11.80 -12.68 5.85
CA PHE A 68 -12.17 -11.57 4.96
C PHE A 68 -12.69 -12.03 3.60
N VAL A 69 -12.22 -13.17 3.09
CA VAL A 69 -12.83 -13.84 1.92
C VAL A 69 -14.26 -14.27 2.23
N LEU A 70 -14.51 -14.89 3.39
CA LEU A 70 -15.88 -15.29 3.79
C LEU A 70 -16.81 -14.08 3.94
N ILE A 71 -16.32 -12.99 4.54
CA ILE A 71 -17.06 -11.72 4.62
C ILE A 71 -17.36 -11.20 3.21
N SER A 72 -16.37 -11.20 2.31
CA SER A 72 -16.52 -10.71 0.95
C SER A 72 -17.44 -11.57 0.09
N LEU A 73 -17.50 -12.88 0.33
CA LEU A 73 -18.49 -13.78 -0.26
C LEU A 73 -19.91 -13.44 0.21
N ALA A 74 -20.08 -13.18 1.51
CA ALA A 74 -21.37 -12.74 2.06
C ALA A 74 -21.80 -11.38 1.49
N GLU A 75 -20.88 -10.43 1.37
CA GLU A 75 -21.11 -9.13 0.73
C GLU A 75 -21.40 -9.26 -0.77
N SER A 76 -20.71 -10.16 -1.45
CA SER A 76 -20.93 -10.48 -2.87
C SER A 76 -22.35 -10.99 -3.11
N LYS A 77 -22.84 -11.86 -2.22
CA LYS A 77 -24.24 -12.31 -2.22
C LYS A 77 -25.22 -11.18 -1.92
N ARG A 78 -24.91 -10.33 -0.93
CA ARG A 78 -25.77 -9.20 -0.54
C ARG A 78 -25.96 -8.18 -1.67
N TRP A 79 -24.91 -7.89 -2.42
CA TRP A 79 -24.92 -6.89 -3.49
C TRP A 79 -25.11 -7.48 -4.90
N SER A 80 -25.32 -8.81 -5.00
CA SER A 80 -25.39 -9.51 -6.29
C SER A 80 -24.20 -9.17 -7.21
N SER A 81 -23.00 -9.11 -6.62
CA SER A 81 -21.78 -8.69 -7.30
C SER A 81 -20.62 -9.63 -6.97
N THR A 82 -19.83 -10.06 -7.95
CA THR A 82 -18.62 -10.87 -7.73
C THR A 82 -17.40 -10.04 -7.33
N VAL A 83 -17.50 -8.71 -7.44
CA VAL A 83 -16.37 -7.77 -7.28
C VAL A 83 -15.77 -7.78 -5.87
N PRO A 84 -16.53 -7.81 -4.76
CA PRO A 84 -15.94 -7.85 -3.42
C PRO A 84 -15.04 -9.08 -3.23
N THR A 85 -15.52 -10.26 -3.64
CA THR A 85 -14.71 -11.50 -3.54
C THR A 85 -13.46 -11.41 -4.41
N ALA A 86 -13.61 -10.97 -5.66
CA ALA A 86 -12.48 -10.82 -6.58
C ALA A 86 -11.44 -9.81 -6.08
N LEU A 87 -11.87 -8.74 -5.41
CA LEU A 87 -10.98 -7.77 -4.76
C LEU A 87 -10.16 -8.43 -3.65
N THR A 88 -10.80 -9.20 -2.76
CA THR A 88 -10.08 -9.89 -1.68
C THR A 88 -9.20 -11.03 -2.14
N LEU A 89 -9.56 -11.75 -3.21
CA LEU A 89 -8.69 -12.77 -3.80
C LEU A 89 -7.55 -12.14 -4.59
N GLY A 90 -7.84 -11.07 -5.34
CA GLY A 90 -6.86 -10.33 -6.10
C GLY A 90 -5.79 -9.67 -5.23
N ALA A 91 -6.10 -9.32 -3.98
CA ALA A 91 -5.12 -8.81 -3.02
C ALA A 91 -3.89 -9.72 -2.85
N ALA A 92 -4.02 -11.05 -3.01
CA ALA A 92 -2.88 -11.97 -2.96
C ALA A 92 -1.84 -11.69 -4.06
N THR A 93 -2.26 -11.11 -5.18
CA THR A 93 -1.36 -10.77 -6.29
C THR A 93 -0.52 -9.51 -6.03
N CYS A 94 -0.81 -8.75 -4.95
CA CYS A 94 -0.01 -7.60 -4.53
C CYS A 94 1.39 -7.99 -4.03
N VAL A 95 1.70 -9.28 -3.87
CA VAL A 95 3.07 -9.75 -3.68
C VAL A 95 3.98 -9.45 -4.89
N LEU A 96 3.42 -9.34 -6.10
CA LEU A 96 4.18 -9.04 -7.30
C LEU A 96 4.80 -7.63 -7.27
N PRO A 97 4.03 -6.56 -6.99
CA PRO A 97 4.61 -5.24 -6.86
C PRO A 97 5.41 -5.07 -5.57
N GLU A 98 5.13 -5.82 -4.50
CA GLU A 98 6.06 -5.91 -3.35
C GLU A 98 7.45 -6.35 -3.82
N ALA A 99 7.54 -7.33 -4.72
CA ALA A 99 8.85 -7.74 -5.20
C ALA A 99 9.63 -6.61 -5.89
N VAL A 100 8.95 -5.59 -6.41
CA VAL A 100 9.57 -4.39 -6.99
C VAL A 100 9.94 -3.37 -5.92
N ASP A 101 8.99 -3.00 -5.04
CA ASP A 101 9.25 -2.01 -3.99
C ASP A 101 10.29 -2.49 -2.97
N ASN A 102 10.43 -3.81 -2.79
CA ASN A 102 11.49 -4.43 -2.00
C ASN A 102 12.89 -3.97 -2.42
N TYR A 103 13.13 -3.84 -3.73
CA TYR A 103 14.39 -3.30 -4.25
C TYR A 103 14.42 -1.77 -4.18
N LEU A 104 13.34 -1.11 -4.59
CA LEU A 104 13.34 0.35 -4.72
C LEU A 104 13.41 1.06 -3.37
N ALA A 105 12.85 0.48 -2.32
CA ALA A 105 12.75 1.12 -1.02
C ALA A 105 13.53 0.41 0.09
N ASN A 106 14.48 -0.45 -0.30
CA ASN A 106 15.37 -1.15 0.63
C ASN A 106 14.60 -1.90 1.73
N CYS A 107 13.56 -2.65 1.34
CA CYS A 107 12.96 -3.69 2.17
C CYS A 107 13.64 -5.03 1.82
N TYR A 108 13.79 -5.92 2.78
CA TYR A 108 14.36 -7.25 2.56
C TYR A 108 13.53 -8.28 3.31
N TRP A 109 12.85 -9.16 2.55
CA TRP A 109 12.21 -10.36 3.10
C TRP A 109 13.26 -11.45 3.33
N SER A 110 13.17 -12.11 4.48
CA SER A 110 14.04 -13.23 4.79
C SER A 110 13.70 -14.45 3.91
N GLN A 111 14.73 -15.18 3.52
CA GLN A 111 14.66 -16.26 2.54
C GLN A 111 14.87 -17.61 3.22
N SER A 112 14.03 -18.59 2.89
CA SER A 112 14.17 -19.95 3.41
C SER A 112 15.24 -20.77 2.68
N HIS A 113 15.52 -20.44 1.41
CA HIS A 113 16.27 -21.28 0.46
C HIS A 113 15.67 -22.68 0.26
N ASP A 114 14.41 -22.89 0.65
CA ASP A 114 13.68 -24.14 0.47
C ASP A 114 12.78 -24.03 -0.78
N PRO A 115 13.06 -24.80 -1.85
CA PRO A 115 12.23 -24.80 -3.05
C PRO A 115 10.75 -25.14 -2.80
N SER A 116 10.42 -25.79 -1.68
CA SER A 116 9.03 -26.11 -1.32
C SER A 116 8.23 -24.91 -0.77
N GLN A 117 8.92 -23.87 -0.30
CA GLN A 117 8.33 -22.65 0.23
C GLN A 117 8.34 -21.49 -0.76
N LEU A 118 9.18 -21.58 -1.80
CA LEU A 118 9.37 -20.53 -2.79
C LEU A 118 8.11 -20.32 -3.67
N MET A 119 7.64 -19.08 -3.75
CA MET A 119 6.62 -18.69 -4.75
C MET A 119 7.25 -18.35 -6.09
N PHE A 120 8.25 -17.48 -6.06
CA PHE A 120 8.97 -17.02 -7.24
C PHE A 120 10.28 -16.33 -6.85
N THR A 121 11.14 -16.13 -7.83
CA THR A 121 12.37 -15.35 -7.71
C THR A 121 12.26 -14.10 -8.58
N PHE A 122 12.62 -12.93 -8.04
CA PHE A 122 12.64 -11.68 -8.79
C PHE A 122 13.95 -10.91 -8.54
N LEU A 123 14.65 -10.58 -9.63
CA LEU A 123 15.94 -9.88 -9.64
C LEU A 123 17.02 -10.50 -8.72
N GLY A 124 16.92 -11.80 -8.44
CA GLY A 124 17.85 -12.53 -7.56
C GLY A 124 17.43 -12.62 -6.09
N ARG A 125 16.21 -12.20 -5.73
CA ARG A 125 15.62 -12.42 -4.40
C ARG A 125 14.53 -13.48 -4.46
N GLU A 126 14.53 -14.34 -3.47
CA GLU A 126 13.50 -15.36 -3.24
C GLU A 126 12.33 -14.74 -2.49
N PHE A 127 11.12 -15.05 -2.94
CA PHE A 127 9.87 -14.67 -2.27
C PHE A 127 9.13 -15.95 -1.89
N ASP A 128 9.14 -16.27 -0.61
CA ASP A 128 8.45 -17.43 -0.06
C ASP A 128 6.94 -17.18 0.10
N LEU A 129 6.17 -18.26 0.25
CA LEU A 129 4.71 -18.25 0.39
C LEU A 129 4.21 -17.31 1.49
N TYR A 130 4.96 -17.16 2.58
CA TYR A 130 4.55 -16.30 3.69
C TYR A 130 4.46 -14.82 3.30
N VAL A 131 5.30 -14.35 2.36
CA VAL A 131 5.27 -12.97 1.89
C VAL A 131 3.96 -12.71 1.15
N GLY A 132 3.55 -13.66 0.31
CA GLY A 132 2.25 -13.63 -0.36
C GLY A 132 1.07 -13.66 0.62
N ILE A 133 1.17 -14.43 1.70
CA ILE A 133 0.14 -14.49 2.75
C ILE A 133 0.01 -13.13 3.46
N ILE A 134 1.12 -12.50 3.86
CA ILE A 134 1.11 -11.20 4.54
C ILE A 134 0.41 -10.15 3.66
N TRP A 135 0.84 -10.03 2.40
CA TRP A 135 0.26 -9.08 1.45
C TRP A 135 -1.20 -9.38 1.12
N TRP A 136 -1.56 -10.66 1.04
CA TRP A 136 -2.95 -11.05 0.88
C TRP A 136 -3.80 -10.57 2.06
N SER A 137 -3.35 -10.76 3.30
CA SER A 137 -4.08 -10.34 4.49
C SER A 137 -4.28 -8.84 4.53
N PHE A 138 -3.21 -8.08 4.32
CA PHE A 138 -3.28 -6.62 4.31
C PHE A 138 -4.27 -6.12 3.25
N GLY A 139 -4.12 -6.58 2.00
CA GLY A 139 -5.00 -6.17 0.91
C GLY A 139 -6.44 -6.68 1.06
N ALA A 140 -6.68 -7.85 1.66
CA ALA A 140 -8.02 -8.38 1.91
C ALA A 140 -8.77 -7.55 2.97
N VAL A 141 -8.10 -7.17 4.06
CA VAL A 141 -8.66 -6.31 5.12
C VAL A 141 -9.04 -4.95 4.54
N LEU A 142 -8.10 -4.27 3.89
CA LEU A 142 -8.33 -2.93 3.31
C LEU A 142 -9.34 -3.00 2.16
N GLY A 143 -9.21 -4.00 1.28
CA GLY A 143 -10.10 -4.25 0.17
C GLY A 143 -11.55 -4.38 0.61
N CYS A 144 -11.83 -5.30 1.52
CA CYS A 144 -13.18 -5.53 2.03
C CYS A 144 -13.73 -4.29 2.78
N THR A 145 -12.95 -3.69 3.67
CA THR A 145 -13.42 -2.58 4.51
C THR A 145 -13.69 -1.31 3.70
N ILE A 146 -12.73 -0.86 2.89
CA ILE A 146 -12.83 0.39 2.13
C ILE A 146 -13.82 0.22 0.97
N PHE A 147 -13.75 -0.88 0.22
CA PHE A 147 -14.73 -1.14 -0.85
C PHE A 147 -16.14 -1.25 -0.28
N GLY A 148 -16.29 -1.94 0.86
CA GLY A 148 -17.55 -2.04 1.56
C GLY A 148 -18.08 -0.67 2.02
N ALA A 149 -17.21 0.23 2.48
CA ALA A 149 -17.59 1.60 2.83
C ALA A 149 -18.07 2.38 1.59
N LEU A 150 -17.39 2.24 0.46
CA LEU A 150 -17.79 2.85 -0.81
C LEU A 150 -19.14 2.32 -1.32
N MET A 151 -19.38 1.01 -1.23
CA MET A 151 -20.65 0.37 -1.59
C MET A 151 -21.82 0.83 -0.71
N ARG A 152 -21.55 1.19 0.55
CA ARG A 152 -22.53 1.73 1.50
C ARG A 152 -22.74 3.25 1.35
N GLY A 153 -22.02 3.91 0.45
CA GLY A 153 -22.19 5.35 0.20
C GLY A 153 -21.78 6.23 1.37
N VAL A 154 -20.77 5.84 2.16
CA VAL A 154 -20.34 6.63 3.33
C VAL A 154 -19.85 8.03 2.93
N SER A 155 -19.95 8.97 3.87
CA SER A 155 -19.46 10.34 3.69
C SER A 155 -17.96 10.41 3.44
N ASN A 156 -17.47 11.50 2.83
CA ASN A 156 -16.03 11.70 2.60
C ASN A 156 -15.23 11.73 3.91
N LYS A 157 -15.79 12.32 4.98
CA LYS A 157 -15.17 12.33 6.31
C LYS A 157 -14.98 10.91 6.84
N THR A 158 -16.04 10.09 6.74
CA THR A 158 -15.99 8.69 7.17
C THR A 158 -14.98 7.89 6.35
N LEU A 159 -14.92 8.10 5.04
CA LEU A 159 -13.94 7.43 4.17
C LEU A 159 -12.50 7.83 4.53
N LEU A 160 -12.24 9.12 4.77
CA LEU A 160 -10.93 9.59 5.23
C LEU A 160 -10.55 9.01 6.59
N VAL A 161 -11.51 8.84 7.50
CA VAL A 161 -11.28 8.13 8.77
C VAL A 161 -10.89 6.67 8.52
N PHE A 162 -11.58 5.95 7.62
CA PHE A 162 -11.18 4.59 7.25
C PHE A 162 -9.77 4.53 6.66
N LEU A 163 -9.38 5.49 5.82
CA LEU A 163 -8.01 5.57 5.28
C LEU A 163 -6.97 5.87 6.38
N GLY A 164 -7.29 6.75 7.33
CA GLY A 164 -6.44 7.01 8.49
C GLY A 164 -6.30 5.77 9.40
N LEU A 165 -7.39 5.04 9.62
CA LEU A 165 -7.38 3.77 10.36
C LEU A 165 -6.60 2.68 9.61
N ALA A 166 -6.63 2.66 8.28
CA ALA A 166 -5.83 1.76 7.48
C ALA A 166 -4.33 2.05 7.63
N GLY A 167 -3.92 3.33 7.65
CA GLY A 167 -2.54 3.71 7.91
C GLY A 167 -2.09 3.38 9.32
N LEU A 168 -2.96 3.56 10.32
CA LEU A 168 -2.68 3.14 11.69
C LEU A 168 -2.55 1.62 11.81
N PHE A 169 -3.43 0.87 11.13
CA PHE A 169 -3.35 -0.58 11.07
C PHE A 169 -2.02 -1.04 10.46
N ASP A 170 -1.58 -0.40 9.38
CA ASP A 170 -0.29 -0.68 8.73
C ASP A 170 0.87 -0.47 9.71
N VAL A 171 0.96 0.71 10.34
CA VAL A 171 1.99 1.00 11.35
C VAL A 171 2.03 -0.04 12.47
N VAL A 172 0.87 -0.41 13.02
CA VAL A 172 0.80 -1.37 14.13
C VAL A 172 1.21 -2.77 13.67
N LEU A 173 0.70 -3.23 12.53
CA LEU A 173 1.02 -4.55 11.98
C LEU A 173 2.52 -4.65 11.70
N GLU A 174 3.05 -3.68 10.96
CA GLU A 174 4.46 -3.63 10.55
C GLU A 174 5.39 -3.55 11.77
N GLU A 175 5.11 -2.70 12.75
CA GLU A 175 5.90 -2.65 13.99
C GLU A 175 5.85 -4.00 14.73
N CYS A 176 4.69 -4.65 14.82
CA CYS A 176 4.61 -5.98 15.44
C CYS A 176 5.46 -7.01 14.70
N LEU A 177 5.41 -7.06 13.37
CA LEU A 177 6.16 -8.02 12.56
C LEU A 177 7.68 -7.77 12.61
N LEU A 178 8.09 -6.51 12.48
CA LEU A 178 9.50 -6.11 12.54
C LEU A 178 10.12 -6.40 13.91
N ASN A 179 9.40 -6.10 15.00
CA ASN A 179 9.88 -6.38 16.36
C ASN A 179 9.81 -7.88 16.71
N TYR A 180 8.96 -8.66 16.06
CA TYR A 180 8.96 -10.12 16.21
C TYR A 180 10.22 -10.74 15.57
N GLY A 181 10.69 -10.18 14.45
CA GLY A 181 11.98 -10.48 13.85
C GLY A 181 12.00 -11.77 13.01
N GLY A 182 13.04 -11.91 12.17
CA GLY A 182 13.25 -13.08 11.31
C GLY A 182 12.34 -13.16 10.08
N LEU A 183 11.53 -12.12 9.82
CA LEU A 183 10.57 -12.05 8.70
C LEU A 183 11.06 -11.11 7.60
N TYR A 184 11.28 -9.84 7.94
CA TYR A 184 11.84 -8.85 7.02
C TYR A 184 12.44 -7.70 7.82
N LEU A 185 13.15 -6.83 7.12
CA LEU A 185 13.62 -5.56 7.66
C LEU A 185 13.67 -4.48 6.58
N TYR A 186 13.72 -3.24 7.03
CA TYR A 186 14.11 -2.11 6.19
C TYR A 186 15.58 -1.76 6.45
N TYR A 187 16.36 -1.62 5.38
CA TYR A 187 17.78 -1.28 5.43
C TYR A 187 18.06 0.06 4.73
N GLY A 188 19.30 0.53 4.86
CA GLY A 188 19.69 1.87 4.41
C GLY A 188 19.17 2.98 5.32
N HIS A 189 19.35 4.24 4.88
CA HIS A 189 18.92 5.41 5.64
C HIS A 189 17.42 5.69 5.45
N GLN A 190 16.58 4.94 6.16
CA GLN A 190 15.13 5.11 6.10
C GLN A 190 14.68 6.39 6.82
N PRO A 191 13.91 7.29 6.17
CA PRO A 191 13.35 8.45 6.84
C PRO A 191 12.14 8.11 7.70
N LEU A 192 11.75 9.01 8.59
CA LEU A 192 10.51 8.96 9.36
C LEU A 192 10.29 7.63 10.11
N VAL A 193 11.34 7.02 10.66
CA VAL A 193 11.19 5.96 11.66
C VAL A 193 10.87 6.63 12.99
N LEU A 194 9.57 6.73 13.32
CA LEU A 194 9.07 7.54 14.44
C LEU A 194 8.88 6.75 15.74
N PHE A 195 8.70 5.43 15.65
CA PHE A 195 8.40 4.55 16.78
C PHE A 195 9.58 3.64 17.09
N SER A 196 9.59 2.41 16.57
CA SER A 196 10.67 1.45 16.75
C SER A 196 11.36 1.22 15.41
N LEU A 197 10.80 0.36 14.55
CA LEU A 197 11.47 -0.14 13.34
C LEU A 197 10.86 0.36 12.03
N PHE A 198 9.58 0.74 12.04
CA PHE A 198 8.82 0.98 10.82
C PHE A 198 9.03 2.41 10.28
N PRO A 199 9.50 2.58 9.03
CA PRO A 199 9.55 3.89 8.40
C PRO A 199 8.14 4.35 8.03
N CYS A 200 7.60 5.32 8.77
CA CYS A 200 6.20 5.71 8.71
C CYS A 200 5.76 6.28 7.35
N TRP A 201 6.69 6.60 6.44
CA TRP A 201 6.37 7.02 5.07
C TRP A 201 5.74 5.88 4.24
N TRP A 202 6.03 4.62 4.57
CA TRP A 202 5.43 3.44 3.93
C TRP A 202 3.91 3.41 4.13
N ALA A 203 3.42 3.68 5.34
CA ALA A 203 1.98 3.68 5.60
C ALA A 203 1.20 4.62 4.69
N PHE A 204 1.75 5.79 4.37
CA PHE A 204 1.12 6.71 3.44
C PHE A 204 1.11 6.15 2.01
N CYS A 205 2.24 5.59 1.56
CA CYS A 205 2.36 5.02 0.22
C CYS A 205 1.46 3.79 0.06
N ASN A 206 1.54 2.82 0.97
CA ASN A 206 0.75 1.60 1.00
C ASN A 206 -0.75 1.90 0.94
N VAL A 207 -1.23 2.75 1.85
CA VAL A 207 -2.66 3.11 1.89
C VAL A 207 -3.08 3.84 0.62
N SER A 208 -2.32 4.83 0.15
CA SER A 208 -2.68 5.58 -1.06
C SER A 208 -2.68 4.71 -2.32
N ALA A 209 -1.78 3.74 -2.41
CA ALA A 209 -1.61 2.81 -3.53
C ALA A 209 -2.71 1.73 -3.56
N VAL A 210 -2.98 1.09 -2.41
CA VAL A 210 -4.08 0.14 -2.27
C VAL A 210 -5.42 0.85 -2.51
N PHE A 211 -5.58 2.07 -2.00
CA PHE A 211 -6.79 2.86 -2.23
C PHE A 211 -7.02 3.17 -3.71
N LEU A 212 -5.97 3.43 -4.51
CA LEU A 212 -6.10 3.58 -5.96
C LEU A 212 -6.70 2.33 -6.60
N GLY A 213 -6.18 1.15 -6.27
CA GLY A 213 -6.71 -0.12 -6.77
C GLY A 213 -8.18 -0.33 -6.40
N ILE A 214 -8.52 -0.13 -5.12
CA ILE A 214 -9.90 -0.26 -4.62
C ILE A 214 -10.83 0.74 -5.30
N ALA A 215 -10.41 2.00 -5.44
CA ALA A 215 -11.20 3.06 -6.06
C ALA A 215 -11.46 2.78 -7.55
N MET A 216 -10.45 2.29 -8.29
CA MET A 216 -10.59 1.88 -9.68
C MET A 216 -11.56 0.69 -9.81
N THR A 217 -11.39 -0.33 -8.98
CA THR A 217 -12.31 -1.48 -8.95
C THR A 217 -13.74 -1.04 -8.62
N TYR A 218 -13.94 -0.15 -7.64
CA TYR A 218 -15.25 0.40 -7.31
C TYR A 218 -15.85 1.22 -8.46
N ARG A 219 -15.03 2.02 -9.13
CA ARG A 219 -15.45 2.92 -10.20
C ARG A 219 -15.99 2.18 -11.42
N TYR A 220 -15.41 1.02 -11.72
CA TYR A 220 -15.77 0.16 -12.85
C TYR A 220 -16.43 -1.16 -12.42
N ARG A 221 -16.92 -1.25 -11.18
CA ARG A 221 -17.50 -2.47 -10.60
C ARG A 221 -18.61 -3.12 -11.44
N GLU A 222 -19.43 -2.30 -12.12
CA GLU A 222 -20.50 -2.81 -12.98
C GLU A 222 -19.93 -3.57 -14.18
N TRP A 223 -18.79 -3.11 -14.72
CA TRP A 223 -18.08 -3.80 -15.80
C TRP A 223 -17.37 -5.05 -15.30
N PHE A 224 -16.78 -5.00 -14.10
CA PHE A 224 -16.10 -6.16 -13.50
C PHE A 224 -17.05 -7.25 -13.02
N ASN A 225 -18.36 -7.02 -12.95
CA ASN A 225 -19.26 -8.03 -12.39
C ASN A 225 -19.32 -9.32 -13.25
N GLY A 226 -19.53 -10.47 -12.59
CA GLY A 226 -19.53 -11.79 -13.22
C GLY A 226 -18.11 -12.29 -13.52
N TRP A 227 -17.93 -12.94 -14.68
CA TRP A 227 -16.65 -13.54 -15.09
C TRP A 227 -15.52 -12.50 -15.27
N LYS A 228 -15.87 -11.26 -15.62
CA LYS A 228 -14.92 -10.15 -15.82
C LYS A 228 -14.21 -9.75 -14.52
N SER A 229 -14.69 -10.23 -13.38
CA SER A 229 -14.07 -9.96 -12.08
C SER A 229 -12.67 -10.55 -11.98
N VAL A 230 -12.33 -11.54 -12.83
CA VAL A 230 -10.96 -12.05 -12.97
C VAL A 230 -9.96 -10.93 -13.33
N PHE A 231 -10.39 -9.87 -14.03
CA PHE A 231 -9.51 -8.74 -14.36
C PHE A 231 -9.15 -7.87 -13.15
N VAL A 232 -9.82 -8.03 -12.01
CA VAL A 232 -9.41 -7.37 -10.76
C VAL A 232 -8.06 -7.88 -10.28
N LEU A 233 -7.73 -9.15 -10.54
CA LEU A 233 -6.46 -9.77 -10.14
C LEU A 233 -5.25 -9.02 -10.69
N PRO A 234 -5.11 -8.75 -12.01
CA PRO A 234 -3.99 -7.96 -12.50
C PRO A 234 -4.13 -6.45 -12.21
N ILE A 235 -5.35 -5.91 -12.10
CA ILE A 235 -5.55 -4.46 -11.91
C ILE A 235 -5.04 -3.98 -10.55
N LEU A 236 -5.25 -4.75 -9.50
CA LEU A 236 -4.80 -4.38 -8.16
C LEU A 236 -3.29 -4.18 -8.05
N PRO A 237 -2.43 -5.14 -8.43
CA PRO A 237 -0.99 -4.98 -8.34
C PRO A 237 -0.48 -3.87 -9.26
N PHE A 238 -1.08 -3.68 -10.44
CA PHE A 238 -0.70 -2.56 -11.32
C PHE A 238 -1.08 -1.19 -10.77
N CYS A 239 -2.27 -1.06 -10.17
CA CYS A 239 -2.66 0.18 -9.50
C CYS A 239 -1.77 0.43 -8.27
N TYR A 240 -1.45 -0.62 -7.52
CA TYR A 240 -0.57 -0.51 -6.36
C TYR A 240 0.81 -0.02 -6.77
N VAL A 241 1.51 -0.69 -7.71
CA VAL A 241 2.87 -0.25 -8.10
C VAL A 241 2.88 1.15 -8.71
N ALA A 242 1.85 1.50 -9.49
CA ALA A 242 1.74 2.83 -10.10
C ALA A 242 1.55 3.91 -9.02
N GLY A 243 0.60 3.71 -8.11
CA GLY A 243 0.31 4.64 -7.03
C GLY A 243 1.43 4.74 -5.99
N TRP A 244 2.03 3.60 -5.65
CA TRP A 244 3.16 3.56 -4.73
C TRP A 244 4.36 4.27 -5.33
N SER A 245 4.72 3.96 -6.58
CA SER A 245 5.86 4.58 -7.27
C SER A 245 5.70 6.09 -7.36
N LEU A 246 4.51 6.58 -7.74
CA LEU A 246 4.23 8.00 -7.87
C LEU A 246 4.51 8.77 -6.56
N ALA A 247 4.09 8.22 -5.42
CA ALA A 247 4.27 8.87 -4.12
C ALA A 247 5.69 8.67 -3.55
N ALA A 248 6.25 7.46 -3.67
CA ALA A 248 7.45 7.03 -2.98
C ALA A 248 8.77 7.53 -3.58
N MET A 249 8.77 8.01 -4.85
CA MET A 249 10.00 8.38 -5.57
C MET A 249 10.98 9.24 -4.75
N PRO A 250 10.55 10.33 -4.06
CA PRO A 250 11.49 11.14 -3.29
C PRO A 250 12.27 10.33 -2.25
N THR A 251 11.59 9.43 -1.53
CA THR A 251 12.24 8.56 -0.55
C THR A 251 13.10 7.49 -1.23
N VAL A 252 12.64 6.88 -2.32
CA VAL A 252 13.41 5.90 -3.11
C VAL A 252 14.77 6.49 -3.49
N TYR A 253 14.82 7.70 -4.05
CA TYR A 253 16.09 8.35 -4.35
C TYR A 253 16.94 8.63 -3.11
N ALA A 254 16.31 8.93 -1.98
CA ALA A 254 17.02 9.25 -0.75
C ALA A 254 17.61 8.04 -0.04
N VAL A 255 16.94 6.89 -0.05
CA VAL A 255 17.42 5.67 0.62
C VAL A 255 18.54 4.97 -0.17
N HIS A 256 18.60 5.20 -1.48
CA HIS A 256 19.67 4.71 -2.36
C HIS A 256 20.88 5.65 -2.45
N ALA A 257 20.78 6.86 -1.91
CA ALA A 257 21.85 7.85 -1.91
C ALA A 257 22.38 8.09 -0.50
N ASP A 258 23.66 8.40 -0.38
CA ASP A 258 24.28 8.82 0.89
C ASP A 258 24.04 10.32 1.15
N TYR A 259 22.78 10.73 1.16
CA TYR A 259 22.41 12.11 1.47
C TYR A 259 22.52 12.39 2.96
N LYS A 260 22.69 13.69 3.30
CA LYS A 260 22.66 14.15 4.68
C LYS A 260 21.30 13.80 5.32
N PRO A 261 21.25 13.44 6.62
CA PRO A 261 20.00 13.03 7.29
C PRO A 261 18.83 13.98 7.10
N VAL A 262 19.07 15.31 7.10
CA VAL A 262 18.03 16.32 6.88
C VAL A 262 17.37 16.16 5.50
N VAL A 263 18.15 15.92 4.45
CA VAL A 263 17.62 15.72 3.09
C VAL A 263 16.78 14.45 3.04
N THR A 264 17.26 13.36 3.64
CA THR A 264 16.55 12.10 3.74
C THR A 264 15.19 12.27 4.43
N GLN A 265 15.14 12.96 5.58
CA GLN A 265 13.88 13.24 6.28
C GLN A 265 12.92 14.11 5.46
N LEU A 266 13.43 15.14 4.76
CA LEU A 266 12.62 15.98 3.88
C LEU A 266 12.02 15.18 2.71
N CYS A 267 12.79 14.25 2.14
CA CYS A 267 12.27 13.31 1.13
C CYS A 267 11.14 12.43 1.69
N GLY A 268 11.30 11.90 2.91
CA GLY A 268 10.23 11.18 3.61
C GLY A 268 8.95 12.01 3.78
N ILE A 269 9.08 13.26 4.22
CA ILE A 269 7.94 14.19 4.38
C ILE A 269 7.28 14.47 3.03
N LEU A 270 8.07 14.75 1.99
CA LEU A 270 7.57 15.01 0.64
C LEU A 270 6.79 13.81 0.10
N THR A 271 7.29 12.59 0.30
CA THR A 271 6.60 11.34 -0.04
C THR A 271 5.22 11.26 0.64
N CYS A 272 5.13 11.55 1.95
CA CYS A 272 3.85 11.59 2.65
C CYS A 272 2.89 12.64 2.06
N CYS A 273 3.39 13.83 1.71
CA CYS A 273 2.58 14.88 1.07
C CYS A 273 2.07 14.43 -0.30
N LEU A 274 2.89 13.77 -1.11
CA LEU A 274 2.50 13.25 -2.42
C LEU A 274 1.45 12.14 -2.30
N ALA A 275 1.59 11.23 -1.34
CA ALA A 275 0.59 10.20 -1.07
C ALA A 275 -0.77 10.79 -0.65
N LEU A 276 -0.77 11.83 0.19
CA LEU A 276 -2.00 12.53 0.58
C LEU A 276 -2.63 13.29 -0.61
N LEU A 277 -1.81 13.94 -1.45
CA LEU A 277 -2.27 14.57 -2.68
C LEU A 277 -2.89 13.53 -3.63
N GLN A 278 -2.25 12.37 -3.78
CA GLN A 278 -2.75 11.25 -4.57
C GLN A 278 -4.12 10.77 -4.04
N ILE A 279 -4.31 10.62 -2.73
CA ILE A 279 -5.64 10.32 -2.15
C ILE A 279 -6.67 11.38 -2.58
N GLY A 280 -6.30 12.68 -2.53
CA GLY A 280 -7.16 13.76 -2.98
C GLY A 280 -7.56 13.66 -4.45
N VAL A 281 -6.60 13.33 -5.33
CA VAL A 281 -6.82 13.12 -6.76
C VAL A 281 -7.70 11.88 -7.01
N ILE A 282 -7.49 10.79 -6.29
CA ILE A 282 -8.34 9.58 -6.39
C ILE A 282 -9.78 9.92 -6.01
N MET A 283 -9.97 10.63 -4.91
CA MET A 283 -11.29 11.07 -4.46
C MET A 283 -11.99 11.91 -5.54
N ASP A 284 -11.32 12.91 -6.08
CA ASP A 284 -11.91 13.82 -7.07
C ASP A 284 -12.11 13.14 -8.44
N VAL A 285 -11.03 12.65 -9.05
CA VAL A 285 -11.02 12.19 -10.44
C VAL A 285 -11.63 10.79 -10.60
N VAL A 286 -11.26 9.85 -9.72
CA VAL A 286 -11.71 8.46 -9.83
C VAL A 286 -13.11 8.33 -9.25
N LEU A 287 -13.32 8.81 -8.02
CA LEU A 287 -14.59 8.63 -7.31
C LEU A 287 -15.61 9.74 -7.57
N GLY A 288 -15.23 10.89 -8.17
CA GLY A 288 -16.13 12.02 -8.38
C GLY A 288 -16.55 12.70 -7.07
N ARG A 289 -15.71 12.63 -6.03
CA ARG A 289 -15.97 13.12 -4.68
C ARG A 289 -15.11 14.33 -4.37
N GLN A 290 -15.74 15.47 -4.08
CA GLN A 290 -15.02 16.66 -3.65
C GLN A 290 -14.61 16.54 -2.17
N VAL A 291 -13.30 16.47 -1.92
CA VAL A 291 -12.73 16.19 -0.59
C VAL A 291 -13.12 17.24 0.46
N PHE A 292 -13.18 18.51 0.05
CA PHE A 292 -13.40 19.65 0.94
C PHE A 292 -14.85 20.13 1.02
N GLU A 293 -15.76 19.60 0.20
CA GLU A 293 -17.18 19.93 0.29
C GLU A 293 -17.91 18.95 1.22
N SER A 294 -18.44 19.47 2.32
CA SER A 294 -19.30 18.72 3.22
C SER A 294 -20.67 18.48 2.57
N GLY A 295 -20.93 17.25 2.13
CA GLY A 295 -22.29 16.79 1.82
C GLY A 295 -22.51 16.00 0.53
N HIS A 296 -21.49 15.83 -0.33
CA HIS A 296 -21.68 15.09 -1.58
C HIS A 296 -21.53 13.57 -1.38
N THR A 297 -22.63 12.83 -1.48
CA THR A 297 -22.69 11.36 -1.31
C THR A 297 -22.70 10.56 -2.61
N SER A 298 -22.74 11.20 -3.78
CA SER A 298 -22.89 10.49 -5.06
C SER A 298 -21.66 10.65 -5.95
N GLY A 299 -20.89 9.57 -6.11
CA GLY A 299 -19.91 9.47 -7.19
C GLY A 299 -20.62 9.18 -8.51
N ARG A 300 -20.22 9.84 -9.60
CA ARG A 300 -20.74 9.54 -10.95
C ARG A 300 -20.34 8.11 -11.33
N VAL A 301 -21.30 7.19 -11.33
CA VAL A 301 -21.14 5.87 -11.95
C VAL A 301 -21.16 6.05 -13.47
N VAL A 302 -20.09 5.67 -14.17
CA VAL A 302 -20.15 5.55 -15.63
C VAL A 302 -20.99 4.33 -15.95
N ARG A 303 -22.22 4.56 -16.34
CA ARG A 303 -22.96 3.57 -17.12
C ARG A 303 -22.37 3.59 -18.51
N PHE A 304 -21.74 2.49 -18.91
CA PHE A 304 -21.55 2.23 -20.33
C PHE A 304 -22.95 2.03 -20.89
N GLU A 305 -23.48 3.02 -21.61
CA GLU A 305 -24.70 2.82 -22.38
C GLU A 305 -24.44 1.63 -23.32
N GLU A 306 -25.24 0.58 -23.17
CA GLU A 306 -25.36 -0.46 -24.18
C GLU A 306 -25.86 0.23 -25.46
N LYS A 307 -24.91 0.64 -26.31
CA LYS A 307 -25.22 0.87 -27.72
C LYS A 307 -25.68 -0.47 -28.25
N THR A 308 -26.99 -0.64 -28.28
CA THR A 308 -27.72 -1.68 -28.98
C THR A 308 -27.17 -1.75 -30.40
N TRP A 309 -26.27 -2.71 -30.64
CA TRP A 309 -25.95 -3.17 -31.97
C TRP A 309 -27.19 -3.90 -32.49
N SER A 310 -28.17 -3.11 -32.94
CA SER A 310 -29.24 -3.56 -33.81
C SER A 310 -28.57 -4.08 -35.08
N VAL A 311 -28.32 -5.39 -35.10
CA VAL A 311 -28.03 -6.11 -36.33
C VAL A 311 -29.29 -5.99 -37.19
N LYS A 312 -29.31 -5.00 -38.07
CA LYS A 312 -30.26 -4.97 -39.18
C LYS A 312 -30.01 -6.23 -40.01
N SER A 313 -30.82 -7.25 -39.80
CA SER A 313 -30.98 -8.33 -40.76
C SER A 313 -31.51 -7.72 -42.05
N ARG A 314 -30.64 -7.53 -43.03
CA ARG A 314 -31.06 -7.33 -44.42
C ARG A 314 -31.56 -8.70 -44.90
N LYS A 315 -32.85 -8.75 -45.18
CA LYS A 315 -33.47 -9.77 -46.04
C LYS A 315 -32.90 -9.67 -47.45
#